data_AF-A0A835KS74-F1
#
_entry.id   AF-A0A835KS74-F1
#
_cell.length_a   1.000
_cell.length_b   1.000
_cell.length_c   1.000
_cell.angle_alpha   90.00
_cell.angle_beta   90.00
_cell.angle_gamma   90.00
#
_symmetry.space_group_name_H-M   'P 1'
#
loop_
_entity.id
_entity.type
_entity.pdbx_description
1 polymer ?
#
loop_
_entity_poly.entity_id
_entity_poly.type
_entity_poly.pdbx_seq_one_letter_code
_entity_poly.pdbx_strand_id
1 'polypeptide(L)'
;MAINRGTTALVIAYLLVAVTLVDALPPALPLTLPLVCDKVHGVQKHETCFAVSQAEGLSLKKFLRFNPNINCNNLFIGQWVCLHARRA
;
A
#
# COMPACT_ATOMS: atom_id res chain seq x y z
N MET A 1 31.19 -31.10 -33.36
CA MET A 1 31.20 -30.21 -32.18
C MET A 1 30.91 -31.08 -30.96
N ALA A 2 31.95 -31.56 -30.27
CA ALA A 2 31.80 -32.53 -29.19
C ALA A 2 31.38 -31.81 -27.91
N ILE A 3 30.18 -32.10 -27.42
CA ILE A 3 29.72 -31.62 -26.12
C ILE A 3 30.46 -32.46 -25.07
N ASN A 4 31.41 -31.85 -24.37
CA ASN A 4 32.20 -32.52 -23.35
C ASN A 4 31.27 -32.89 -22.18
N ARG A 5 31.17 -34.16 -21.79
CA ARG A 5 30.18 -34.61 -20.78
C ARG A 5 30.31 -33.88 -19.42
N GLY A 6 31.48 -33.30 -19.14
CA GLY A 6 31.71 -32.43 -17.99
C GLY A 6 31.06 -31.04 -18.11
N THR A 7 30.95 -30.46 -19.31
CA THR A 7 30.32 -29.14 -19.48
C THR A 7 28.80 -29.22 -19.33
N THR A 8 28.17 -30.32 -19.74
CA THR A 8 26.72 -30.52 -19.51
C THR A 8 26.38 -30.68 -18.04
N ALA A 9 27.20 -31.40 -17.27
CA ALA A 9 26.99 -31.56 -15.83
C ALA A 9 27.14 -30.23 -15.08
N LEU A 10 28.13 -29.41 -15.45
CA LEU A 10 28.35 -28.09 -14.86
C LEU A 10 27.20 -27.11 -15.17
N VAL A 11 26.69 -27.11 -16.40
CA VAL A 11 25.56 -26.26 -16.79
C VAL A 11 24.30 -26.65 -16.02
N ILE A 12 24.01 -27.95 -15.87
CA ILE A 12 22.84 -28.41 -15.10
C ILE A 12 22.98 -28.04 -13.62
N ALA A 13 24.15 -28.24 -13.01
CA ALA A 13 24.39 -27.85 -11.62
C ALA A 13 24.21 -26.34 -11.42
N TYR A 14 24.73 -25.51 -12.33
CA TYR A 14 24.56 -24.06 -12.29
C TYR A 14 23.10 -23.65 -12.42
N LEU A 15 22.34 -24.27 -13.34
CA LEU A 15 20.91 -24.00 -13.52
C LEU A 15 20.10 -24.41 -12.29
N LEU A 16 20.37 -25.57 -11.69
CA LEU A 16 19.70 -26.01 -10.46
C LEU A 16 19.98 -25.04 -9.29
N VAL A 17 21.25 -24.63 -9.11
CA VAL A 17 21.63 -23.65 -8.08
C VAL A 17 20.94 -22.31 -8.32
N ALA A 18 20.93 -21.81 -9.56
CA ALA A 18 20.28 -20.55 -9.91
C ALA A 18 18.76 -20.58 -9.67
N VAL A 19 18.08 -21.69 -10.02
CA VAL A 19 16.64 -21.86 -9.78
C VAL A 19 16.32 -21.88 -8.29
N THR A 20 17.12 -22.57 -7.47
CA THR A 20 16.91 -22.60 -6.00
C THR A 20 17.16 -21.25 -5.33
N LEU A 21 18.03 -20.41 -5.90
CA LEU A 21 18.34 -19.08 -5.35
C LEU A 21 17.22 -18.06 -5.63
N VAL A 22 16.52 -18.21 -6.75
CA VAL A 22 15.41 -17.30 -7.14
C VAL A 22 14.20 -17.48 -6.22
N ASP A 23 13.85 -18.71 -5.86
CA ASP A 23 12.75 -19.01 -4.94
C ASP A 23 13.03 -18.60 -3.49
N ALA A 24 14.30 -18.41 -3.14
CA ALA A 24 14.72 -17.95 -1.82
C ALA A 24 14.65 -16.43 -1.65
N LEU A 25 14.39 -15.66 -2.71
CA LEU A 25 14.14 -14.23 -2.54
C LEU A 25 12.77 -14.04 -1.88
N PRO A 26 12.69 -13.31 -0.76
CA PRO A 26 11.39 -12.91 -0.25
C PRO A 26 10.67 -12.11 -1.35
N PRO A 27 9.35 -12.27 -1.51
CA PRO A 27 8.59 -11.38 -2.39
C PRO A 27 8.91 -9.97 -1.94
N ALA A 28 9.34 -9.11 -2.88
CA ALA A 28 9.57 -7.71 -2.59
C ALA A 28 8.33 -7.20 -1.86
N LEU A 29 8.46 -6.88 -0.57
CA LEU A 29 7.36 -6.26 0.16
C LEU A 29 6.95 -5.06 -0.68
N PRO A 30 5.65 -4.91 -1.02
CA PRO A 30 5.22 -3.73 -1.73
C PRO A 30 5.68 -2.53 -0.92
N LEU A 31 6.53 -1.69 -1.52
CA LEU A 31 7.03 -0.44 -0.94
C LEU A 31 5.86 0.56 -0.90
N THR A 32 4.79 0.24 -0.18
CA THR A 32 3.72 1.18 0.13
C THR A 32 4.23 2.05 1.26
N LEU A 33 4.83 3.18 0.86
CA LEU A 33 5.18 4.23 1.79
C LEU A 33 3.94 4.61 2.61
N PRO A 34 4.07 4.74 3.94
CA PRO A 34 2.94 5.06 4.79
C PRO A 34 2.35 6.41 4.41
N LEU A 35 1.04 6.56 4.59
CA LEU A 35 0.36 7.84 4.43
C LEU A 35 0.63 8.71 5.66
N VAL A 36 1.10 9.92 5.45
CA VAL A 36 1.24 10.97 6.46
C VAL A 36 0.12 11.96 6.25
N CYS A 37 -0.63 12.27 7.31
CA CYS A 37 -1.69 13.27 7.24
C CYS A 37 -1.13 14.68 7.44
N ASP A 38 -1.29 15.55 6.44
CA ASP A 38 -0.80 16.94 6.47
C ASP A 38 -1.91 17.93 6.85
N LYS A 39 -3.19 17.57 6.64
CA LYS A 39 -4.35 18.38 7.05
C LYS A 39 -5.39 17.52 7.73
N VAL A 40 -5.73 17.88 8.97
CA VAL A 40 -6.71 17.20 9.82
C VAL A 40 -7.93 18.10 10.06
N HIS A 41 -9.09 17.48 10.22
CA HIS A 41 -10.35 18.13 10.59
C HIS A 41 -11.00 17.39 11.75
N GLY A 42 -11.49 18.13 12.73
CA GLY A 42 -12.33 17.60 13.79
C GLY A 42 -13.79 17.68 13.34
N VAL A 43 -14.45 16.52 13.21
CA VAL A 43 -15.85 16.41 12.79
C VAL A 43 -16.76 17.28 13.67
N GLN A 44 -17.64 18.04 13.03
CA GLN A 44 -18.61 18.93 13.68
C GLN A 44 -19.99 18.28 13.80
N LYS A 45 -20.87 18.92 14.55
CA LYS A 45 -22.25 18.45 14.75
C LYS A 45 -22.97 18.35 13.40
N HIS A 46 -23.66 17.22 13.19
CA HIS A 46 -24.43 16.89 11.98
C HIS A 46 -23.60 16.69 10.69
N GLU A 47 -22.28 16.60 10.77
CA GLU A 47 -21.45 16.24 9.63
C GLU A 47 -21.51 14.73 9.31
N THR A 48 -21.29 14.42 8.04
CA THR A 48 -21.10 13.04 7.54
C THR A 48 -19.78 12.98 6.78
N CYS A 49 -19.23 11.76 6.59
CA CYS A 49 -18.05 11.59 5.74
C CYS A 49 -18.22 12.22 4.35
N PHE A 50 -19.43 12.12 3.78
CA PHE A 50 -19.73 12.71 2.47
C PHE A 50 -19.66 14.23 2.52
N ALA A 51 -20.37 14.87 3.46
CA ALA A 51 -20.40 16.32 3.59
C ALA A 51 -19.00 16.91 3.87
N VAL A 52 -18.22 16.30 4.77
CA VAL A 52 -16.84 16.71 5.06
C VAL A 52 -15.96 16.58 3.82
N SER A 53 -16.03 15.43 3.11
CA SER A 53 -15.23 15.23 1.90
C SER A 53 -15.59 16.23 0.80
N GLN A 54 -16.89 16.51 0.63
CA GLN A 54 -17.38 17.44 -0.39
C GLN A 54 -16.97 18.88 -0.11
N ALA A 55 -17.03 19.32 1.16
CA ALA A 55 -16.60 20.66 1.57
C ALA A 55 -15.12 20.94 1.25
N GLU A 56 -14.30 19.88 1.21
CA GLU A 56 -12.87 19.94 0.90
C GLU A 56 -12.54 19.57 -0.55
N GLY A 57 -13.55 19.42 -1.41
CA GLY A 57 -13.36 19.06 -2.82
C GLY A 57 -12.80 17.65 -3.03
N LEU A 58 -12.92 16.76 -2.04
CA LEU A 58 -12.49 15.37 -2.13
C LEU A 58 -13.64 14.48 -2.58
N SER A 59 -13.34 13.49 -3.43
CA SER A 59 -14.27 12.37 -3.59
C SER A 59 -14.31 11.54 -2.30
N LEU A 60 -15.49 11.00 -1.97
CA LEU A 60 -15.64 10.11 -0.81
C LEU A 60 -14.63 8.95 -0.86
N LYS A 61 -14.38 8.37 -2.04
CA LYS A 61 -13.36 7.32 -2.22
C LYS A 61 -11.96 7.78 -1.84
N LYS A 62 -11.58 9.04 -2.11
CA LYS A 62 -10.26 9.59 -1.73
C LYS A 62 -10.20 9.86 -0.22
N PHE A 63 -11.26 10.43 0.34
CA PHE A 63 -11.38 10.64 1.78
C PHE A 63 -11.25 9.31 2.56
N LEU A 64 -11.93 8.24 2.13
CA LEU A 64 -11.82 6.92 2.77
C LEU A 64 -10.42 6.29 2.65
N ARG A 65 -9.67 6.60 1.59
CA ARG A 65 -8.26 6.17 1.49
C ARG A 65 -7.35 6.88 2.48
N PHE A 66 -7.65 8.13 2.81
CA PHE A 66 -6.90 8.87 3.84
C PHE A 66 -7.28 8.41 5.25
N ASN A 67 -8.47 7.81 5.41
CA ASN A 67 -9.03 7.39 6.70
C ASN A 67 -9.44 5.91 6.68
N PRO A 68 -8.50 4.96 6.48
CA PRO A 68 -8.83 3.56 6.23
C PRO A 68 -9.59 2.86 7.39
N ASN A 69 -9.49 3.39 8.61
CA ASN A 69 -10.14 2.84 9.80
C ASN A 69 -11.45 3.55 10.17
N ILE A 70 -11.94 4.48 9.35
CA ILE A 70 -13.15 5.25 9.68
C ILE A 70 -14.41 4.43 9.47
N ASN A 71 -15.34 4.51 10.42
CA ASN A 71 -16.71 4.03 10.26
C ASN A 71 -17.65 5.21 10.05
N CYS A 72 -18.05 5.47 8.79
CA CYS A 72 -18.90 6.59 8.45
C CYS A 72 -20.33 6.50 9.01
N ASN A 73 -20.78 5.32 9.43
CA ASN A 73 -22.07 5.14 10.08
C ASN A 73 -22.02 5.41 11.59
N ASN A 74 -20.82 5.58 12.16
CA ASN A 74 -20.61 5.86 13.57
C ASN A 74 -19.61 7.01 13.78
N LEU A 75 -19.80 8.08 13.00
CA LEU A 75 -19.00 9.29 13.09
C LEU A 75 -19.42 10.09 14.34
N PHE A 76 -18.45 10.59 15.11
CA PHE A 76 -18.74 11.37 16.32
C PHE A 76 -18.11 12.76 16.27
N ILE A 77 -18.72 13.70 17.01
CA ILE A 77 -18.24 15.08 17.12
C ILE A 77 -16.85 15.10 17.75
N GLY A 78 -15.92 15.81 17.14
CA GLY A 78 -14.52 15.87 17.54
C GLY A 78 -13.66 14.72 17.03
N GLN A 79 -14.22 13.77 16.26
CA GLN A 79 -13.41 12.74 15.61
C GLN A 79 -12.47 13.37 14.59
N TRP A 80 -11.17 13.06 14.70
CA TRP A 80 -10.18 13.52 13.75
C TRP A 80 -10.26 12.72 12.44
N VAL A 81 -10.35 13.43 11.33
CA VAL A 81 -10.30 12.87 9.99
C VAL A 81 -9.25 13.61 9.16
N CYS A 82 -8.58 12.86 8.29
CA CYS A 82 -7.57 13.38 7.39
C CYS A 82 -8.19 13.88 6.09
N LEU A 83 -7.87 15.11 5.71
CA LEU A 83 -8.34 15.78 4.49
C LEU A 83 -7.23 15.89 3.43
N HIS A 84 -5.97 15.87 3.84
CA HIS A 84 -4.84 15.83 2.94
C HIS A 84 -3.78 14.88 3.48
N ALA A 85 -3.30 13.97 2.63
CA ALA A 85 -2.22 13.07 2.97
C ALA A 85 -1.22 12.90 1.83
N ARG A 86 0.04 12.78 2.19
CA ARG A 86 1.17 12.46 1.31
C ARG A 86 1.77 11.12 1.68
N ARG A 87 2.63 10.58 0.80
CA ARG A 87 3.46 9.42 1.14
C ARG A 87 4.73 9.90 1.86
N ALA A 88 5.12 9.18 2.90
CA ALA A 88 6.38 9.42 3.61
C ALA A 88 7.59 9.16 2.72
#